data_AF-A0A7H5ERF4-F1
#
_entry.id   AF-A0A7H5ERF4-F1
#
_cell.length_a   1.000
_cell.length_b   1.000
_cell.length_c   1.000
_cell.angle_alpha   90.00
_cell.angle_beta   90.00
_cell.angle_gamma   90.00
#
_symmetry.space_group_name_H-M   'P 1'
#
loop_
_entity.id
_entity.type
_entity.pdbx_description
1 polymer ?
#
loop_
_entity_poly.entity_id
_entity_poly.type
_entity_poly.pdbx_seq_one_letter_code
_entity_poly.pdbx_strand_id
1 'polypeptide(L)'
;MIPLTILSVVLLVAMMMLFRMWSSNRMPGKKQRARVVRELKEDMDSWSENLVPLNKEELDLFSLAQDKQVVKRGAGKSAKGTFTTIFHEPVVSYSYRRYLGKKVNELLYARTAEHDYVFWTENGKTSLEIDDQPVGTIDNKVLFGQRTGKELARISAEAKENYLPISVGNREVGALSTTQASKTDPLSQRAFEFIPDDLNDKEEQLLMSLATLELVRRSLPA
;
A
#
# COMPACT_ATOMS: atom_id res chain seq x y z
N MET A 1 31.49 -20.78 -39.50
CA MET A 1 31.35 -21.43 -38.17
C MET A 1 31.37 -20.40 -37.04
N ILE A 2 32.43 -19.59 -36.92
CA ILE A 2 32.59 -18.53 -35.88
C ILE A 2 31.42 -17.50 -35.80
N PRO A 3 30.86 -16.96 -36.91
CA PRO A 3 29.76 -16.00 -36.81
C PRO A 3 28.45 -16.64 -36.33
N LEU A 4 28.20 -17.91 -36.66
CA LEU A 4 27.02 -18.65 -36.19
C LEU A 4 27.11 -18.95 -34.68
N THR A 5 28.31 -19.26 -34.18
CA THR A 5 28.54 -19.49 -32.74
C THR A 5 28.41 -18.19 -31.94
N ILE A 6 28.88 -17.05 -32.46
CA ILE A 6 28.70 -15.75 -31.80
C ILE A 6 27.21 -15.38 -31.76
N LEU A 7 26.49 -15.55 -32.87
CA LEU A 7 25.06 -15.24 -32.93
C LEU A 7 24.24 -16.12 -31.96
N SER A 8 24.56 -17.40 -31.86
CA SER A 8 23.86 -18.32 -30.94
C SER A 8 24.14 -18.02 -29.46
N VAL A 9 25.37 -17.62 -29.10
CA VAL A 9 25.69 -17.16 -27.75
C VAL A 9 24.94 -15.86 -27.41
N VAL A 10 24.91 -14.89 -28.32
CA VAL A 10 24.15 -13.64 -28.11
C VAL A 10 22.65 -13.92 -27.95
N LEU A 11 22.09 -14.81 -28.77
CA LEU A 11 20.68 -15.21 -28.67
C LEU A 11 20.37 -15.89 -27.32
N LEU A 12 21.25 -16.77 -26.85
CA LEU A 12 21.09 -17.43 -25.54
C LEU A 12 21.15 -16.43 -24.38
N VAL A 13 22.09 -15.48 -24.42
CA VAL A 13 22.19 -14.43 -23.40
C VAL A 13 20.94 -13.55 -23.41
N ALA A 14 20.45 -13.15 -24.59
CA ALA A 14 19.22 -12.39 -24.72
C ALA A 14 18.00 -13.16 -24.19
N MET A 15 17.89 -14.45 -24.52
CA MET A 15 16.82 -15.31 -24.03
C MET A 15 16.87 -15.48 -22.50
N MET A 16 18.07 -15.62 -21.93
CA MET A 16 18.27 -15.71 -20.49
C MET A 16 17.92 -14.40 -19.77
N MET A 17 18.27 -13.25 -20.34
CA MET A 17 17.87 -11.94 -19.82
C MET A 17 16.35 -11.75 -19.86
N LEU A 18 15.70 -12.09 -20.97
CA LEU A 18 14.24 -12.04 -21.11
C LEU A 18 13.54 -12.98 -20.12
N PHE A 19 14.04 -14.20 -19.96
CA PHE A 19 13.51 -15.16 -19.00
C PHE A 19 13.67 -14.66 -17.56
N ARG A 20 14.81 -14.04 -17.22
CA ARG A 20 15.04 -13.43 -15.91
C ARG A 20 14.09 -12.25 -15.68
N MET A 21 13.88 -11.39 -16.67
CA MET A 21 12.96 -10.25 -16.57
C MET A 21 11.50 -10.70 -16.39
N TRP A 22 11.10 -11.76 -17.07
CA TRP A 22 9.75 -12.32 -16.97
C TRP A 22 9.52 -13.06 -15.64
N SER A 23 10.47 -13.90 -15.22
CA SER A 23 10.38 -14.67 -13.98
C SER A 23 10.45 -13.78 -12.74
N SER A 24 11.30 -12.75 -12.74
CA SER A 24 11.43 -11.81 -11.62
C SER A 24 10.22 -10.90 -11.41
N ASN A 25 9.37 -10.74 -12.43
CA ASN A 25 8.12 -9.97 -12.32
C ASN A 25 6.87 -10.84 -12.12
N ARG A 26 7.04 -12.14 -11.88
CA ARG A 26 5.94 -12.97 -11.38
C ARG A 26 5.83 -12.92 -9.87
N MET A 27 4.63 -13.18 -9.40
CA MET A 27 4.35 -13.22 -7.98
C MET A 27 5.18 -14.31 -7.29
N PRO A 28 5.91 -13.98 -6.20
CA PRO A 28 6.70 -14.97 -5.48
C PRO A 28 5.80 -16.06 -4.88
N GLY A 29 6.33 -17.28 -4.82
CA GLY A 29 5.64 -18.39 -4.16
C GLY A 29 5.60 -18.21 -2.64
N LYS A 30 4.75 -18.97 -1.94
CA LYS A 30 4.58 -18.91 -0.47
C LYS A 30 5.91 -18.96 0.30
N LYS A 31 6.84 -19.83 -0.11
CA LYS A 31 8.16 -20.00 0.53
C LYS A 31 9.09 -18.78 0.40
N GLN A 32 8.82 -17.91 -0.58
CA GLN A 32 9.63 -16.72 -0.86
C GLN A 32 9.03 -15.43 -0.26
N ARG A 33 7.78 -15.46 0.22
CA ARG A 33 7.08 -14.27 0.70
C ARG A 33 7.79 -13.56 1.84
N ALA A 34 8.19 -14.29 2.88
CA ALA A 34 8.92 -13.72 4.01
C ALA A 34 10.20 -13.01 3.57
N ARG A 35 10.93 -13.61 2.63
CA ARG A 35 12.14 -13.00 2.05
C ARG A 35 11.80 -11.71 1.30
N VAL A 36 10.78 -11.72 0.45
CA VAL A 36 10.40 -10.54 -0.36
C VAL A 36 9.87 -9.41 0.54
N VAL A 37 9.09 -9.72 1.58
CA VAL A 37 8.65 -8.71 2.57
C VAL A 37 9.86 -8.13 3.28
N ARG A 38 10.81 -8.96 3.72
CA ARG A 38 12.04 -8.47 4.35
C ARG A 38 12.84 -7.57 3.42
N GLU A 39 13.03 -7.96 2.16
CA GLU A 39 13.67 -7.12 1.15
C GLU A 39 12.94 -5.77 0.99
N LEU A 40 11.60 -5.75 1.01
CA LEU A 40 10.81 -4.50 0.98
C LEU A 40 10.98 -3.66 2.25
N LYS A 41 11.07 -4.29 3.43
CA LYS A 41 11.31 -3.63 4.72
C LYS A 41 12.69 -2.95 4.72
N GLU A 42 13.74 -3.68 4.36
CA GLU A 42 15.12 -3.17 4.24
C GLU A 42 15.20 -2.01 3.23
N ASP A 43 14.51 -2.15 2.09
CA ASP A 43 14.40 -1.11 1.05
C ASP A 43 13.65 0.16 1.48
N MET A 44 12.95 0.10 2.62
CA MET A 44 12.15 1.17 3.20
C MET A 44 12.77 1.81 4.42
N ASP A 45 13.83 1.25 5.00
CA ASP A 45 14.39 1.77 6.24
C ASP A 45 14.79 3.26 6.09
N SER A 46 15.48 3.64 5.01
CA SER A 46 15.83 5.05 4.75
C SER A 46 14.62 5.97 4.50
N TRP A 47 13.47 5.41 4.13
CA TRP A 47 12.20 6.14 3.91
C TRP A 47 11.36 6.23 5.18
N SER A 48 11.66 5.43 6.20
CA SER A 48 10.89 5.30 7.43
C SER A 48 11.63 5.77 8.69
N GLU A 49 12.90 6.18 8.59
CA GLU A 49 13.75 6.58 9.72
C GLU A 49 13.17 7.71 10.61
N ASN A 50 12.37 8.62 10.05
CA ASN A 50 11.90 9.82 10.75
C ASN A 50 10.36 9.89 10.84
N LEU A 51 9.66 8.76 10.80
CA LEU A 51 8.19 8.77 10.88
C LEU A 51 7.75 9.29 12.26
N VAL A 52 6.84 10.26 12.24
CA VAL A 52 6.22 10.81 13.45
C VAL A 52 5.10 9.87 13.90
N PRO A 53 4.95 9.60 15.21
CA PRO A 53 3.81 8.86 15.74
C PRO A 53 2.49 9.45 15.28
N LEU A 54 1.57 8.59 14.85
CA LEU A 54 0.22 9.01 14.51
C LEU A 54 -0.54 9.15 15.83
N ASN A 55 -0.75 10.38 16.25
CA ASN A 55 -1.77 10.68 17.24
C ASN A 55 -2.97 11.34 16.53
N LYS A 56 -3.98 11.70 17.30
CA LYS A 56 -5.17 12.38 16.78
C LYS A 56 -4.85 13.65 15.98
N GLU A 57 -3.93 14.47 16.47
CA GLU A 57 -3.56 15.74 15.82
C GLU A 57 -2.95 15.44 14.45
N GLU A 58 -2.10 14.43 14.37
CA GLU A 58 -1.40 14.04 13.14
C GLU A 58 -2.36 13.38 12.14
N LEU A 59 -3.38 12.67 12.63
CA LEU A 59 -4.48 12.15 11.82
C LEU A 59 -5.36 13.28 11.25
N ASP A 60 -5.71 14.30 12.04
CA ASP A 60 -6.45 15.48 11.56
C ASP A 60 -5.64 16.30 10.54
N LEU A 61 -4.31 16.28 10.69
CA LEU A 61 -3.38 16.98 9.81
C LEU A 61 -2.88 16.11 8.65
N PHE A 62 -3.29 14.84 8.55
CA PHE A 62 -2.80 13.91 7.52
C PHE A 62 -3.11 14.47 6.13
N SER A 63 -2.10 14.64 5.29
CA SER A 63 -2.26 15.17 3.95
C SER A 63 -2.69 14.09 2.94
N LEU A 64 -3.55 14.48 2.01
CA LEU A 64 -3.95 13.64 0.89
C LEU A 64 -2.78 13.38 -0.08
N ALA A 65 -1.81 14.30 -0.15
CA ALA A 65 -0.67 14.19 -1.05
C ALA A 65 0.56 13.55 -0.38
N GLN A 66 1.56 13.29 -1.22
CA GLN A 66 2.83 12.67 -0.82
C GLN A 66 3.97 13.63 -1.17
N ASP A 67 4.92 13.81 -0.24
CA ASP A 67 6.09 14.66 -0.45
C ASP A 67 7.11 14.01 -1.41
N LYS A 68 7.29 12.69 -1.27
CA LYS A 68 8.25 11.92 -2.08
C LYS A 68 7.55 10.72 -2.67
N GLN A 69 7.29 10.72 -3.97
CA GLN A 69 6.76 9.55 -4.69
C GLN A 69 7.67 9.18 -5.87
N VAL A 70 8.10 7.93 -5.91
CA VAL A 70 8.87 7.37 -7.01
C VAL A 70 8.08 6.23 -7.64
N VAL A 71 7.51 6.47 -8.82
CA VAL A 71 6.79 5.45 -9.59
C VAL A 71 7.65 4.97 -10.76
N LYS A 72 8.04 3.70 -10.75
CA LYS A 72 8.75 3.07 -11.87
C LYS A 72 7.75 2.34 -12.76
N ARG A 73 7.66 2.79 -14.02
CA ARG A 73 6.88 2.15 -15.09
C ARG A 73 7.83 1.29 -15.93
N GLY A 74 7.86 -0.02 -15.69
CA GLY A 74 8.72 -0.97 -16.40
C GLY A 74 8.08 -2.36 -16.48
N ALA A 75 8.89 -3.42 -16.60
CA ALA A 75 8.40 -4.81 -16.68
C ALA A 75 7.63 -5.30 -15.43
N GLY A 76 7.53 -4.46 -14.40
CA GLY A 76 6.52 -4.47 -13.34
C GLY A 76 6.27 -3.02 -12.90
N LYS A 77 5.05 -2.71 -12.42
CA LYS A 77 4.76 -1.40 -11.81
C LYS A 77 5.25 -1.45 -10.36
N SER A 78 6.17 -0.58 -9.97
CA SER A 78 6.54 -0.40 -8.56
C SER A 78 6.43 1.05 -8.16
N ALA A 79 6.05 1.31 -6.93
CA ALA A 79 6.04 2.65 -6.38
C ALA A 79 6.61 2.64 -4.96
N LYS A 80 7.21 3.76 -4.56
CA LYS A 80 7.58 4.04 -3.19
C LYS A 80 7.12 5.45 -2.87
N GLY A 81 6.69 5.69 -1.64
CA GLY A 81 6.48 7.06 -1.21
C GLY A 81 6.16 7.22 0.26
N THR A 82 6.07 8.48 0.67
CA THR A 82 5.78 8.89 2.04
C THR A 82 4.64 9.89 2.04
N PHE A 83 3.56 9.58 2.75
CA PHE A 83 2.52 10.53 3.12
C PHE A 83 2.98 11.35 4.31
N THR A 84 2.60 12.62 4.31
CA THR A 84 2.97 13.58 5.35
C THR A 84 1.74 14.24 5.93
N THR A 85 1.90 14.99 7.02
CA THR A 85 0.92 15.98 7.45
C THR A 85 0.92 17.19 6.50
N ILE A 86 -0.06 18.10 6.65
CA ILE A 86 -0.06 19.41 5.99
C ILE A 86 1.14 20.30 6.40
N PHE A 87 1.84 19.92 7.47
CA PHE A 87 3.09 20.55 7.92
C PHE A 87 4.34 19.79 7.46
N HIS A 88 4.20 18.89 6.49
CA HIS A 88 5.29 18.09 5.91
C HIS A 88 5.97 17.10 6.87
N GLU A 89 5.29 16.70 7.95
CA GLU A 89 5.81 15.67 8.86
C GLU A 89 5.49 14.29 8.29
N PRO A 90 6.47 13.40 8.08
CA PRO A 90 6.23 12.08 7.51
C PRO A 90 5.50 11.17 8.50
N VAL A 91 4.39 10.57 8.07
CA VAL A 91 3.52 9.75 8.94
C VAL A 91 3.36 8.31 8.45
N VAL A 92 3.36 8.09 7.14
CA VAL A 92 3.27 6.75 6.54
C VAL A 92 4.22 6.65 5.36
N SER A 93 5.11 5.67 5.38
CA SER A 93 5.92 5.30 4.21
C SER A 93 5.45 3.97 3.63
N TYR A 94 5.48 3.83 2.31
CA TYR A 94 5.04 2.61 1.63
C TYR A 94 5.94 2.21 0.47
N SER A 95 5.94 0.91 0.19
CA SER A 95 6.55 0.27 -0.98
C SER A 95 5.52 -0.65 -1.63
N TYR A 96 5.26 -0.39 -2.90
CA TYR A 96 4.28 -1.09 -3.72
C TYR A 96 4.97 -1.81 -4.88
N ARG A 97 4.55 -3.04 -5.14
CA ARG A 97 4.98 -3.82 -6.30
C ARG A 97 3.83 -4.59 -6.91
N ARG A 98 3.56 -4.36 -8.19
CA ARG A 98 2.64 -5.14 -9.01
C ARG A 98 3.39 -6.19 -9.81
N TYR A 99 2.87 -7.41 -9.78
CA TYR A 99 3.39 -8.55 -10.53
C TYR A 99 2.57 -8.81 -11.80
N LEU A 100 3.20 -9.43 -12.79
CA LEU A 100 2.55 -9.87 -14.03
C LEU A 100 1.57 -11.02 -13.74
N GLY A 101 0.40 -10.96 -14.38
CA GLY A 101 -0.64 -11.98 -14.26
C GLY A 101 -1.92 -11.58 -14.98
N LYS A 102 -2.83 -12.54 -15.20
CA LYS A 102 -4.15 -12.27 -15.79
C LYS A 102 -5.07 -11.49 -14.83
N LYS A 103 -4.91 -11.75 -13.53
CA LYS A 103 -5.61 -11.06 -12.44
C LYS A 103 -4.63 -10.17 -11.68
N VAL A 104 -5.18 -9.27 -10.85
CA VAL A 104 -4.38 -8.39 -9.99
C VAL A 104 -3.55 -9.23 -9.02
N ASN A 105 -2.23 -9.04 -9.09
CA ASN A 105 -1.24 -9.61 -8.19
C ASN A 105 -0.31 -8.49 -7.74
N GLU A 106 -0.28 -8.19 -6.46
CA GLU A 106 0.49 -7.07 -5.91
C GLU A 106 0.89 -7.34 -4.46
N LEU A 107 1.96 -6.66 -4.05
CA LEU A 107 2.43 -6.57 -2.68
C LEU A 107 2.50 -5.09 -2.35
N LEU A 108 1.82 -4.69 -1.29
CA LEU A 108 1.97 -3.38 -0.68
C LEU A 108 2.50 -3.61 0.74
N TYR A 109 3.60 -2.93 1.05
CA TYR A 109 4.11 -2.78 2.39
C TYR A 109 3.95 -1.32 2.80
N ALA A 110 3.42 -1.06 3.98
CA ALA A 110 3.36 0.27 4.56
C ALA A 110 3.82 0.23 6.02
N ARG A 111 4.39 1.34 6.50
CA ARG A 111 4.94 1.49 7.85
C ARG A 111 4.55 2.86 8.39
N THR A 112 4.00 2.89 9.60
CA THR A 112 3.89 4.07 10.46
C THR A 112 5.03 4.03 11.49
N ALA A 113 5.12 5.02 12.39
CA ALA A 113 6.10 4.98 13.47
C ALA A 113 5.90 3.76 14.41
N GLU A 114 4.67 3.27 14.53
CA GLU A 114 4.29 2.26 15.53
C GLU A 114 3.95 0.90 14.95
N HIS A 115 3.46 0.87 13.70
CA HIS A 115 2.90 -0.34 13.09
C HIS A 115 3.42 -0.57 11.68
N ASP A 116 3.50 -1.85 11.31
CA ASP A 116 3.70 -2.25 9.93
C ASP A 116 2.48 -2.96 9.35
N TYR A 117 2.29 -2.79 8.04
CA TYR A 117 1.14 -3.30 7.30
C TYR A 117 1.63 -4.00 6.04
N VAL A 118 1.27 -5.26 5.87
CA VAL A 118 1.59 -6.04 4.67
C VAL A 118 0.29 -6.48 4.00
N PHE A 119 0.09 -6.01 2.77
CA PHE A 119 -1.04 -6.38 1.94
C PHE A 119 -0.57 -7.28 0.80
N TRP A 120 -1.09 -8.50 0.77
CA TRP A 120 -0.88 -9.45 -0.31
C TRP A 120 -2.14 -9.58 -1.14
N THR A 121 -2.12 -9.09 -2.38
CA THR A 121 -3.21 -9.33 -3.31
C THR A 121 -2.86 -10.46 -4.23
N GLU A 122 -3.61 -11.55 -4.16
CA GLU A 122 -3.48 -12.72 -5.02
C GLU A 122 -4.77 -12.97 -5.78
N ASN A 123 -4.69 -12.97 -7.11
CA ASN A 123 -5.85 -13.21 -7.96
C ASN A 123 -7.04 -12.27 -7.63
N GLY A 124 -6.75 -11.03 -7.21
CA GLY A 124 -7.72 -10.02 -6.81
C GLY A 124 -8.18 -10.09 -5.34
N LYS A 125 -7.79 -11.10 -4.56
CA LYS A 125 -8.12 -11.18 -3.13
C LYS A 125 -6.96 -10.63 -2.30
N THR A 126 -7.23 -9.67 -1.43
CA THR A 126 -6.19 -9.03 -0.60
C THR A 126 -6.19 -9.67 0.79
N SER A 127 -5.06 -10.13 1.30
CA SER A 127 -4.86 -10.46 2.72
C SER A 127 -4.05 -9.38 3.41
N LEU A 128 -4.34 -9.13 4.68
CA LEU A 128 -3.71 -8.13 5.53
C LEU A 128 -3.01 -8.80 6.72
N GLU A 129 -1.75 -8.44 6.92
CA GLU A 129 -0.97 -8.68 8.12
C GLU A 129 -0.62 -7.32 8.75
N ILE A 130 -0.73 -7.21 10.07
CA ILE A 130 -0.31 -6.05 10.87
C ILE A 130 0.70 -6.56 11.89
N ASP A 131 1.88 -5.95 11.97
CA ASP A 131 2.97 -6.36 12.89
C ASP A 131 3.33 -7.84 12.78
N ASP A 132 3.49 -8.30 11.53
CA ASP A 132 3.70 -9.70 11.15
C ASP A 132 2.60 -10.69 11.65
N GLN A 133 1.47 -10.19 12.16
CA GLN A 133 0.31 -10.99 12.57
C GLN A 133 -0.79 -10.95 11.50
N PRO A 134 -1.34 -12.11 11.09
CA PRO A 134 -2.39 -12.13 10.10
C PRO A 134 -3.72 -11.65 10.70
N VAL A 135 -4.30 -10.59 10.11
CA VAL A 135 -5.52 -9.95 10.60
C VAL A 135 -6.74 -10.44 9.84
N GLY A 136 -6.65 -10.51 8.50
CA GLY A 136 -7.84 -10.78 7.70
C GLY A 136 -7.66 -10.71 6.20
N THR A 137 -8.79 -10.71 5.49
CA THR A 137 -8.85 -10.54 4.05
C THR A 137 -9.75 -9.37 3.69
N ILE A 138 -9.32 -8.54 2.75
CA ILE A 138 -10.06 -7.40 2.24
C ILE A 138 -10.69 -7.78 0.90
N ASP A 139 -12.00 -7.62 0.82
CA ASP A 139 -12.80 -7.77 -0.40
C ASP A 139 -13.79 -6.61 -0.51
N ASN A 140 -13.90 -5.99 -1.68
CA ASN A 140 -14.76 -4.84 -1.93
C ASN A 140 -14.73 -3.76 -0.83
N LYS A 141 -13.53 -3.39 -0.37
CA LYS A 141 -13.27 -2.41 0.70
C LYS A 141 -13.76 -2.81 2.10
N VAL A 142 -14.12 -4.08 2.30
CA VAL A 142 -14.50 -4.65 3.59
C VAL A 142 -13.39 -5.59 4.06
N LEU A 143 -12.91 -5.40 5.29
CA LEU A 143 -11.97 -6.28 5.95
C LEU A 143 -12.70 -7.33 6.77
N PHE A 144 -12.51 -8.59 6.43
CA PHE A 144 -13.03 -9.74 7.16
C PHE A 144 -11.93 -10.37 8.01
N GLY A 145 -12.21 -10.61 9.28
CA GLY A 145 -11.26 -11.18 10.22
C GLY A 145 -10.89 -12.62 9.87
N GLN A 146 -9.61 -12.96 9.90
CA GLN A 146 -9.11 -14.26 9.46
C GLN A 146 -9.71 -15.43 10.25
N ARG A 147 -9.84 -15.26 11.57
CA ARG A 147 -10.34 -16.32 12.48
C ARG A 147 -11.86 -16.44 12.49
N THR A 148 -12.56 -15.31 12.42
CA THR A 148 -14.01 -15.26 12.63
C THR A 148 -14.80 -15.24 11.32
N GLY A 149 -14.17 -14.83 10.22
CA GLY A 149 -14.86 -14.53 8.96
C GLY A 149 -15.83 -13.34 9.06
N LYS A 150 -15.90 -12.67 10.21
CA LYS A 150 -16.79 -11.53 10.44
C LYS A 150 -16.14 -10.25 9.92
N GLU A 151 -16.97 -9.32 9.51
CA GLU A 151 -16.54 -7.96 9.21
C GLU A 151 -15.88 -7.32 10.44
N LEU A 152 -14.67 -6.80 10.25
CA LEU A 152 -13.93 -6.04 11.25
C LEU A 152 -14.02 -4.55 10.97
N ALA A 153 -13.86 -4.16 9.71
CA ALA A 153 -13.87 -2.77 9.29
C ALA A 153 -14.27 -2.66 7.81
N ARG A 154 -14.73 -1.48 7.39
CA ARG A 154 -15.06 -1.21 6.00
C ARG A 154 -14.83 0.25 5.63
N ILE A 155 -14.55 0.50 4.36
CA ILE A 155 -14.80 1.79 3.73
C ILE A 155 -16.16 1.69 3.04
N SER A 156 -17.02 2.70 3.21
CA SER A 156 -18.29 2.78 2.50
C SER A 156 -18.08 2.65 0.98
N ALA A 157 -19.00 1.94 0.31
CA ALA A 157 -18.98 1.84 -1.15
C ALA A 157 -19.41 3.16 -1.81
N GLU A 158 -20.34 3.87 -1.15
CA GLU A 158 -20.89 5.13 -1.61
C GLU A 158 -20.30 6.28 -0.79
N ALA A 159 -19.90 7.34 -1.48
CA ALA A 159 -19.47 8.58 -0.85
C ALA A 159 -20.67 9.32 -0.26
N LYS A 160 -20.52 9.86 0.94
CA LYS A 160 -21.41 10.87 1.49
C LYS A 160 -20.85 12.22 1.06
N GLU A 161 -21.51 12.88 0.11
CA GLU A 161 -21.03 14.13 -0.50
C GLU A 161 -19.59 14.02 -1.03
N ASN A 162 -18.61 14.50 -0.26
CA ASN A 162 -17.20 14.55 -0.63
C ASN A 162 -16.30 13.63 0.22
N TYR A 163 -16.87 12.67 0.97
CA TYR A 163 -16.09 11.75 1.78
C TYR A 163 -16.60 10.32 1.77
N LEU A 164 -15.71 9.39 2.09
CA LEU A 164 -15.94 7.96 2.20
C LEU A 164 -15.74 7.53 3.65
N PRO A 165 -16.85 7.31 4.38
CA PRO A 165 -16.79 6.83 5.76
C PRO A 165 -16.00 5.53 5.90
N ILE A 166 -15.23 5.44 6.96
CA ILE A 166 -14.56 4.24 7.43
C ILE A 166 -15.19 3.84 8.76
N SER A 167 -15.60 2.59 8.88
CA SER A 167 -16.21 2.06 10.10
C SER A 167 -15.45 0.84 10.60
N VAL A 168 -15.35 0.70 11.92
CA VAL A 168 -14.84 -0.49 12.62
C VAL A 168 -15.99 -1.06 13.44
N GLY A 169 -16.37 -2.31 13.14
CA GLY A 169 -17.64 -2.86 13.61
C GLY A 169 -18.82 -1.99 13.19
N ASN A 170 -19.56 -1.46 14.16
CA ASN A 170 -20.73 -0.59 13.93
C ASN A 170 -20.43 0.90 14.17
N ARG A 171 -19.17 1.27 14.38
CA ARG A 171 -18.75 2.63 14.72
C ARG A 171 -18.02 3.28 13.56
N GLU A 172 -18.40 4.49 13.19
CA GLU A 172 -17.64 5.31 12.24
C GLU A 172 -16.39 5.86 12.93
N VAL A 173 -15.21 5.55 12.40
CA VAL A 173 -13.90 5.86 13.01
C VAL A 173 -13.07 6.82 12.16
N GLY A 174 -13.56 7.19 10.98
CA GLY A 174 -12.98 8.25 10.18
C GLY A 174 -13.70 8.39 8.85
N ALA A 175 -13.33 9.39 8.06
CA ALA A 175 -13.89 9.60 6.73
C ALA A 175 -12.82 10.10 5.76
N LEU A 176 -12.55 9.34 4.70
CA LEU A 176 -11.58 9.73 3.68
C LEU A 176 -12.17 10.75 2.71
N SER A 177 -11.46 11.83 2.43
CA SER A 177 -11.82 12.76 1.37
C SER A 177 -11.88 12.04 0.01
N THR A 178 -12.86 12.37 -0.82
CA THR A 178 -12.96 11.91 -2.22
C THR A 178 -12.32 12.87 -3.20
N THR A 179 -11.89 14.03 -2.71
CA THR A 179 -11.20 15.04 -3.52
C THR A 179 -9.90 14.47 -4.08
N GLN A 180 -9.47 15.01 -5.23
CA GLN A 180 -8.15 14.72 -5.78
C GLN A 180 -7.15 15.74 -5.26
N ALA A 181 -5.93 15.28 -4.98
CA ALA A 181 -4.83 16.14 -4.58
C ALA A 181 -4.67 17.31 -5.56
N SER A 182 -4.68 18.53 -5.04
CA SER A 182 -4.50 19.76 -5.80
C SER A 182 -3.16 19.76 -6.54
N LYS A 183 -3.14 20.28 -7.76
CA LYS A 183 -1.89 20.41 -8.53
C LYS A 183 -1.05 21.61 -8.10
N THR A 184 -1.68 22.64 -7.53
CA THR A 184 -1.02 23.90 -7.16
C THR A 184 -0.54 23.92 -5.72
N ASP A 185 -1.27 23.23 -4.83
CA ASP A 185 -0.91 23.10 -3.43
C ASP A 185 -1.35 21.70 -2.93
N PRO A 186 -0.59 20.65 -3.29
CA PRO A 186 -1.00 19.28 -3.06
C PRO A 186 -1.11 18.94 -1.57
N LEU A 187 -0.28 19.56 -0.73
CA LEU A 187 -0.11 19.15 0.66
C LEU A 187 -1.09 19.79 1.63
N SER A 188 -1.74 20.91 1.28
CA SER A 188 -2.71 21.57 2.16
C SER A 188 -4.05 20.86 2.29
N GLN A 189 -4.31 19.86 1.44
CA GLN A 189 -5.54 19.09 1.50
C GLN A 189 -5.43 17.93 2.49
N ARG A 190 -6.34 17.87 3.44
CA ARG A 190 -6.42 16.79 4.42
C ARG A 190 -6.98 15.52 3.78
N ALA A 191 -6.44 14.36 4.16
CA ALA A 191 -6.93 13.06 3.73
C ALA A 191 -8.20 12.65 4.48
N PHE A 192 -8.35 13.08 5.72
CA PHE A 192 -9.51 12.78 6.57
C PHE A 192 -10.36 14.03 6.80
N GLU A 193 -11.68 13.90 6.64
CA GLU A 193 -12.66 14.95 6.96
C GLU A 193 -13.16 14.84 8.40
N PHE A 194 -13.01 13.66 9.01
CA PHE A 194 -13.47 13.35 10.35
C PHE A 194 -12.59 12.27 10.97
N ILE A 195 -12.25 12.45 12.25
CA ILE A 195 -11.61 11.48 13.14
C ILE A 195 -12.22 11.67 14.55
N PRO A 196 -12.74 10.62 15.22
CA PRO A 196 -13.23 10.72 16.59
C PRO A 196 -12.12 11.03 17.60
N ASP A 197 -12.46 11.72 18.68
CA ASP A 197 -11.50 12.10 19.74
C ASP A 197 -11.06 10.92 20.62
N ASP A 198 -11.88 9.88 20.73
CA ASP A 198 -11.71 8.72 21.60
C ASP A 198 -11.37 7.44 20.82
N LEU A 199 -10.61 7.59 19.72
CA LEU A 199 -10.13 6.48 18.92
C LEU A 199 -9.20 5.59 19.76
N ASN A 200 -9.48 4.30 19.83
CA ASN A 200 -8.57 3.35 20.48
C ASN A 200 -7.56 2.76 19.50
N ASP A 201 -6.46 2.22 20.01
CA ASP A 201 -5.33 1.69 19.21
C ASP A 201 -5.79 0.70 18.12
N LYS A 202 -6.77 -0.15 18.42
CA LYS A 202 -7.28 -1.14 17.46
C LYS A 202 -8.10 -0.47 16.36
N GLU A 203 -8.94 0.50 16.70
CA GLU A 203 -9.69 1.27 15.72
C GLU A 203 -8.76 2.06 14.81
N GLU A 204 -7.70 2.66 15.38
CA GLU A 204 -6.67 3.36 14.63
C GLU A 204 -5.92 2.45 13.66
N GLN A 205 -5.44 1.29 14.12
CA GLN A 205 -4.76 0.31 13.26
C GLN A 205 -5.65 -0.11 12.08
N LEU A 206 -6.94 -0.39 12.33
CA LEU A 206 -7.87 -0.81 11.29
C LEU A 206 -8.20 0.34 10.33
N LEU A 207 -8.42 1.55 10.86
CA LEU A 207 -8.59 2.78 10.07
C LEU A 207 -7.40 2.98 9.15
N MET A 208 -6.18 2.99 9.69
CA MET A 208 -4.94 3.22 8.95
C MET A 208 -4.66 2.14 7.92
N SER A 209 -4.99 0.87 8.22
CA SER A 209 -4.84 -0.22 7.26
C SER A 209 -5.69 -0.01 5.99
N LEU A 210 -6.96 0.36 6.16
CA LEU A 210 -7.88 0.59 5.04
C LEU A 210 -7.58 1.90 4.33
N ALA A 211 -7.34 2.97 5.08
CA ALA A 211 -7.01 4.28 4.56
C ALA A 211 -5.75 4.26 3.71
N THR A 212 -4.66 3.68 4.23
CA THR A 212 -3.39 3.59 3.51
C THR A 212 -3.52 2.79 2.22
N LEU A 213 -4.19 1.63 2.27
CA LEU A 213 -4.42 0.82 1.06
C LEU A 213 -5.17 1.59 -0.02
N GLU A 214 -6.22 2.31 0.37
CA GLU A 214 -7.05 3.10 -0.54
C GLU A 214 -6.28 4.31 -1.10
N LEU A 215 -5.58 5.07 -0.26
CA LEU A 215 -4.78 6.23 -0.65
C LEU A 215 -3.64 5.84 -1.60
N VAL A 216 -2.91 4.76 -1.30
CA VAL A 216 -1.87 4.25 -2.19
C VAL A 216 -2.48 3.87 -3.53
N ARG A 217 -3.58 3.11 -3.56
CA ARG A 217 -4.23 2.71 -4.82
C ARG A 217 -4.68 3.91 -5.66
N ARG A 218 -5.25 4.95 -5.04
CA ARG A 218 -5.63 6.20 -5.72
C ARG A 218 -4.44 6.96 -6.29
N SER A 219 -3.29 6.90 -5.62
CA SER A 219 -2.07 7.58 -6.06
C SER A 219 -1.33 6.89 -7.22
N LEU A 220 -1.68 5.63 -7.52
CA LEU A 220 -1.04 4.86 -8.58
C LEU A 220 -1.75 5.09 -9.92
N PRO A 221 -0.99 5.28 -11.02
CA PRO A 221 -1.60 5.41 -12.34
C PRO A 221 -2.25 4.08 -12.77
N ALA A 222 -3.46 4.17 -13.32
CA ALA A 222 -4.24 3.06 -13.88
C ALA A 222 -3.40 2.13 -14.78
#